data_AF-A0A4W4DR80-F1
#
_entry.id   AF-A0A4W4DR80-F1
#
_cell.length_a   1.000
_cell.length_b   1.000
_cell.length_c   1.000
_cell.angle_alpha   90.00
_cell.angle_beta   90.00
_cell.angle_gamma   90.00
#
_symmetry.space_group_name_H-M   'P 1'
#
loop_
_entity.id
_entity.type
_entity.pdbx_description
1 polymer ?
#
loop_
_entity_poly.entity_id
_entity_poly.type
_entity_poly.pdbx_seq_one_letter_code
_entity_poly.pdbx_strand_id
1 'polypeptide(L)'
;MTLYIHMLACAFGLGSWVAINGMWVELPLIVNILPEGWVLPSYLTVIIQLANLGPLLVTLVHKLCPGRLRENLVIYLVLILGAVACVLLTVFWRKTTVILGELRSTLPAKYITTYFIGEGLMDNLSHSDNESFALETQYLPPNFSTEVFFSFLSAMMVVSLGAFAMLDWVPRTFEISTEHLVPEPGAVISVCGGVENPAASNLTTKSQEDDERSWLRPLVVKPFYTTRELTFVYFMVVWANGATNGLLPSVQTFSCMPYGNLAYHLSAALASVANPLACIIAMLAPKRSLVFLGVLCLLGTGFGGYNMAMAAMSPCPLLQDAPAGQAAIVLSWVFFMGLLSYVKVMVGVILRDQSHTALVWCGAAAQTGSMVGSIIMFPLVNVYNLFKSGDICSRKCPL
;
A
#
# COMPACT_ATOMS: atom_id res chain seq x y z
N MET A 1 -3.39 28.18 -15.63
CA MET A 1 -4.43 27.15 -15.42
C MET A 1 -3.84 25.79 -15.08
N THR A 2 -2.78 25.34 -15.75
CA THR A 2 -2.15 24.02 -15.56
C THR A 2 -1.70 23.77 -14.12
N LEU A 3 -1.07 24.76 -13.45
CA LEU A 3 -0.67 24.64 -12.04
C LEU A 3 -1.87 24.45 -11.09
N TYR A 4 -2.98 25.14 -11.32
CA TYR A 4 -4.19 25.02 -10.51
C TYR A 4 -4.80 23.60 -10.61
N ILE A 5 -4.87 23.04 -11.82
CA ILE A 5 -5.34 21.68 -12.05
C ILE A 5 -4.41 20.66 -11.39
N HIS A 6 -3.08 20.84 -11.49
CA HIS A 6 -2.11 19.98 -10.80
C HIS A 6 -2.25 20.05 -9.28
N MET A 7 -2.43 21.24 -8.71
CA MET A 7 -2.64 21.40 -7.26
C MET A 7 -3.93 20.72 -6.78
N LEU A 8 -5.02 20.85 -7.53
CA LEU A 8 -6.28 20.15 -7.24
C LEU A 8 -6.12 18.63 -7.37
N ALA A 9 -5.42 18.14 -8.40
CA ALA A 9 -5.15 16.72 -8.57
C ALA A 9 -4.29 16.15 -7.42
N CYS A 10 -3.29 16.91 -6.96
CA CYS A 10 -2.52 16.56 -5.76
C CYS A 10 -3.41 16.52 -4.51
N ALA A 11 -4.26 17.53 -4.29
CA ALA A 11 -5.17 17.60 -3.14
C ALA A 11 -6.22 16.46 -3.13
N PHE A 12 -6.74 16.08 -4.31
CA PHE A 12 -7.58 14.91 -4.47
C PHE A 12 -6.80 13.62 -4.19
N GLY A 13 -5.58 13.49 -4.73
CA GLY A 13 -4.71 12.33 -4.55
C GLY A 13 -4.32 12.07 -3.08
N LEU A 14 -4.09 13.13 -2.30
CA LEU A 14 -3.77 13.03 -0.87
C LEU A 14 -4.86 12.28 -0.07
N GLY A 15 -6.14 12.44 -0.42
CA GLY A 15 -7.25 11.80 0.29
C GLY A 15 -7.30 10.27 0.13
N SER A 16 -6.73 9.73 -0.95
CA SER A 16 -6.93 8.31 -1.33
C SER A 16 -6.35 7.30 -0.33
N TRP A 17 -5.25 7.63 0.35
CA TRP A 17 -4.56 6.73 1.29
C TRP A 17 -4.27 7.35 2.65
N VAL A 18 -4.53 8.64 2.86
CA VAL A 18 -4.17 9.33 4.10
C VAL A 18 -4.88 8.74 5.32
N ALA A 19 -6.15 8.37 5.20
CA ALA A 19 -6.90 7.77 6.30
C ALA A 19 -6.29 6.42 6.73
N ILE A 20 -5.95 5.57 5.76
CA ILE A 20 -5.35 4.25 6.02
C ILE A 20 -3.95 4.40 6.62
N ASN A 21 -3.08 5.20 6.00
CA ASN A 21 -1.73 5.42 6.50
C ASN A 21 -1.76 6.07 7.89
N GLY A 22 -2.68 7.00 8.11
CA GLY A 22 -2.89 7.64 9.40
C GLY A 22 -3.30 6.64 10.48
N MET A 23 -4.26 5.76 10.19
CA MET A 23 -4.67 4.67 11.09
C MET A 23 -3.49 3.76 11.47
N TRP A 24 -2.61 3.41 10.52
CA TRP A 24 -1.44 2.58 10.79
C TRP A 24 -0.40 3.27 11.69
N VAL A 25 -0.21 4.59 11.55
CA VAL A 25 0.72 5.36 12.39
C VAL A 25 0.18 5.54 13.82
N GLU A 26 -1.13 5.64 13.97
CA GLU A 26 -1.82 5.81 15.26
C GLU A 26 -2.05 4.48 16.00
N LEU A 27 -1.94 3.36 15.30
CA LEU A 27 -2.20 2.01 15.83
C LEU A 27 -1.45 1.67 17.14
N PRO A 28 -0.18 2.06 17.35
CA PRO A 28 0.53 1.89 18.63
C PRO A 28 -0.14 2.55 19.84
N LEU A 29 -0.89 3.63 19.64
CA LEU A 29 -1.63 4.32 20.70
C LEU A 29 -2.98 3.64 20.95
N ILE A 30 -3.65 3.21 19.89
CA ILE A 30 -5.00 2.64 19.91
C ILE A 30 -5.00 1.20 20.46
N VAL A 31 -4.01 0.39 20.08
CA VAL A 31 -3.89 -1.04 20.46
C VAL A 31 -3.96 -1.27 21.97
N ASN A 32 -3.46 -0.31 22.75
CA ASN A 32 -3.38 -0.43 24.20
C ASN A 32 -4.69 -0.06 24.93
N ILE A 33 -5.61 0.60 24.22
CA ILE A 33 -6.85 1.14 24.79
C ILE A 33 -8.06 0.30 24.34
N LEU A 34 -7.97 -0.28 23.14
CA LEU A 34 -9.04 -1.07 22.56
C LEU A 34 -9.05 -2.52 23.11
N PRO A 35 -10.24 -3.12 23.32
CA PRO A 35 -10.38 -4.48 23.82
C PRO A 35 -9.83 -5.53 22.83
N GLU A 36 -9.75 -5.21 21.53
CA GLU A 36 -9.12 -6.08 20.54
C GLU A 36 -7.60 -6.19 20.73
N GLY A 37 -6.96 -5.28 21.46
CA GLY A 37 -5.55 -5.39 21.79
C GLY A 37 -4.65 -5.61 20.58
N TRP A 38 -3.77 -6.61 20.68
CA TRP A 38 -2.73 -6.88 19.70
C TRP A 38 -3.24 -7.53 18.41
N VAL A 39 -4.48 -8.00 18.37
CA VAL A 39 -5.07 -8.58 17.15
C VAL A 39 -5.70 -7.52 16.24
N LEU A 40 -5.85 -6.28 16.70
CA LEU A 40 -6.41 -5.15 15.94
C LEU A 40 -5.83 -4.97 14.51
N PRO A 41 -4.50 -5.06 14.26
CA PRO A 41 -3.94 -4.93 12.91
C PRO A 41 -4.45 -5.98 11.94
N SER A 42 -4.72 -7.20 12.41
CA SER A 42 -5.17 -8.29 11.56
C SER A 42 -6.62 -8.08 11.07
N TYR A 43 -7.49 -7.52 11.92
CA TYR A 43 -8.83 -7.06 11.53
C TYR A 43 -8.73 -5.93 10.51
N LEU A 44 -7.92 -4.90 10.80
CA LEU A 44 -7.73 -3.76 9.91
C LEU A 44 -7.24 -4.20 8.54
N THR A 45 -6.30 -5.14 8.50
CA THR A 45 -5.74 -5.68 7.25
C THR A 45 -6.79 -6.36 6.39
N VAL A 46 -7.58 -7.31 6.95
CA VAL A 46 -8.65 -7.98 6.18
C VAL A 46 -9.68 -6.98 5.67
N ILE A 47 -10.07 -6.04 6.51
CA ILE A 47 -11.04 -5.00 6.15
C ILE A 47 -10.55 -4.15 4.98
N ILE A 48 -9.30 -3.67 5.03
CA ILE A 48 -8.69 -2.90 3.93
C ILE A 48 -8.68 -3.75 2.65
N GLN A 49 -8.35 -5.04 2.76
CA GLN A 49 -8.31 -5.91 1.59
C GLN A 49 -9.69 -6.21 0.99
N LEU A 50 -10.73 -6.31 1.81
CA LEU A 50 -12.11 -6.40 1.31
C LEU A 50 -12.54 -5.10 0.62
N ALA A 51 -12.19 -3.93 1.15
CA ALA A 51 -12.48 -2.65 0.51
C ALA A 51 -11.81 -2.51 -0.88
N ASN A 52 -10.62 -3.09 -1.04
CA ASN A 52 -9.88 -3.14 -2.30
C ASN A 52 -10.56 -3.99 -3.41
N LEU A 53 -11.61 -4.76 -3.09
CA LEU A 53 -12.46 -5.40 -4.10
C LEU A 53 -13.29 -4.38 -4.89
N GLY A 54 -13.64 -3.24 -4.29
CA GLY A 54 -14.46 -2.20 -4.94
C GLY A 54 -13.86 -1.70 -6.26
N PRO A 55 -12.60 -1.22 -6.29
CA PRO A 55 -11.94 -0.80 -7.52
C PRO A 55 -11.81 -1.92 -8.59
N LEU A 56 -11.64 -3.18 -8.17
CA LEU A 56 -11.62 -4.32 -9.10
C LEU A 56 -12.99 -4.54 -9.73
N LEU A 57 -14.06 -4.47 -8.95
CA LEU A 57 -15.44 -4.56 -9.45
C LEU A 57 -15.75 -3.42 -10.41
N VAL A 58 -15.35 -2.19 -10.10
CA VAL A 58 -15.51 -1.02 -10.99
C VAL A 58 -14.79 -1.26 -12.32
N THR A 59 -13.55 -1.74 -12.28
CA THR A 59 -12.75 -2.06 -13.48
C THR A 59 -13.41 -3.17 -14.32
N LEU A 60 -13.93 -4.21 -13.65
CA LEU A 60 -14.64 -5.30 -14.32
C LEU A 60 -15.94 -4.83 -14.98
N VAL A 61 -16.73 -4.01 -14.29
CA VAL A 61 -17.97 -3.43 -14.83
C VAL A 61 -17.66 -2.55 -16.03
N HIS A 62 -16.59 -1.77 -16.01
CA HIS A 62 -16.18 -0.94 -17.15
C HIS A 62 -15.81 -1.79 -18.38
N LYS A 63 -15.23 -2.98 -18.16
CA LYS A 63 -14.88 -3.93 -19.23
C LYS A 63 -16.07 -4.72 -19.75
N LEU A 64 -17.01 -5.11 -18.89
CA LEU A 64 -18.17 -5.93 -19.25
C LEU A 64 -19.37 -5.10 -19.76
N CYS A 65 -19.54 -3.87 -19.26
CA CYS A 65 -20.67 -2.99 -19.54
C CYS A 65 -20.19 -1.54 -19.80
N PRO A 66 -19.53 -1.27 -20.95
CA PRO A 66 -19.02 0.06 -21.26
C PRO A 66 -20.17 1.09 -21.29
N GLY A 67 -19.95 2.24 -20.64
CA GLY A 67 -20.90 3.37 -20.62
C GLY A 67 -22.02 3.29 -19.56
N ARG A 68 -22.15 2.20 -18.80
CA ARG A 68 -23.20 2.08 -17.77
C ARG A 68 -22.84 2.73 -16.43
N LEU A 69 -21.55 2.91 -16.17
CA LEU A 69 -21.05 3.44 -14.90
C LEU A 69 -20.59 4.90 -15.07
N ARG A 70 -21.17 5.80 -14.27
CA ARG A 70 -20.72 7.19 -14.20
C ARG A 70 -19.57 7.29 -13.20
N GLU A 71 -18.35 7.39 -13.70
CA GLU A 71 -17.12 7.45 -12.89
C GLU A 71 -17.16 8.55 -11.83
N ASN A 72 -17.66 9.73 -12.19
CA ASN A 72 -17.81 10.84 -11.26
C ASN A 72 -18.72 10.51 -10.07
N LEU A 73 -19.86 9.85 -10.32
CA LEU A 73 -20.76 9.42 -9.24
C LEU A 73 -20.08 8.42 -8.31
N VAL A 74 -19.31 7.46 -8.85
CA VAL A 74 -18.60 6.47 -8.02
C VAL A 74 -17.56 7.16 -7.14
N ILE A 75 -16.78 8.09 -7.68
CA ILE A 75 -15.77 8.83 -6.92
C ILE A 75 -16.43 9.68 -5.82
N TYR A 76 -17.52 10.40 -6.14
CA TYR A 76 -18.28 11.15 -5.14
C TYR A 76 -18.80 10.26 -4.01
N LEU A 77 -19.38 9.10 -4.35
CA LEU A 77 -19.88 8.16 -3.34
C LEU A 77 -18.77 7.68 -2.42
N VAL A 78 -17.60 7.30 -2.96
CA VAL A 78 -16.45 6.84 -2.17
C VAL A 78 -15.89 7.95 -1.28
N LEU A 79 -15.74 9.18 -1.79
CA LEU A 79 -15.23 10.31 -1.02
C LEU A 79 -16.19 10.74 0.09
N ILE A 80 -17.48 10.83 -0.19
CA ILE A 80 -18.52 11.15 0.81
C ILE A 80 -18.55 10.07 1.89
N LEU A 81 -18.52 8.80 1.49
CA LEU A 81 -18.47 7.68 2.43
C LEU A 81 -17.24 7.76 3.33
N GLY A 82 -16.06 8.03 2.76
CA GLY A 82 -14.81 8.20 3.51
C GLY A 82 -14.84 9.39 4.47
N ALA A 83 -15.41 10.53 4.04
CA ALA A 83 -15.57 11.70 4.89
C ALA A 83 -16.52 11.43 6.07
N VAL A 84 -17.67 10.82 5.81
CA VAL A 84 -18.63 10.41 6.87
C VAL A 84 -17.98 9.43 7.84
N ALA A 85 -17.23 8.44 7.35
CA ALA A 85 -16.51 7.50 8.20
C ALA A 85 -15.49 8.20 9.11
N CYS A 86 -14.72 9.17 8.59
CA CYS A 86 -13.77 9.95 9.40
C CYS A 86 -14.46 10.80 10.46
N VAL A 87 -15.59 11.45 10.13
CA VAL A 87 -16.39 12.22 11.10
C VAL A 87 -16.93 11.31 12.21
N LEU A 88 -17.44 10.13 11.85
CA LEU A 88 -17.93 9.15 12.81
C LEU A 88 -16.81 8.63 13.72
N LEU A 89 -15.61 8.41 13.20
CA LEU A 89 -14.45 8.05 14.01
C LEU A 89 -14.15 9.13 15.06
N THR A 90 -14.16 10.40 14.69
CA THR A 90 -13.93 11.52 15.64
C THR A 90 -14.91 11.50 16.82
N VAL A 91 -16.19 11.19 16.58
CA VAL A 91 -17.23 11.25 17.61
C VAL A 91 -17.33 9.95 18.43
N PHE A 92 -17.20 8.80 17.77
CA PHE A 92 -17.55 7.51 18.37
C PHE A 92 -16.35 6.65 18.77
N TRP A 93 -15.10 7.06 18.51
CA TRP A 93 -13.93 6.20 18.77
C TRP A 93 -13.83 5.66 20.22
N ARG A 94 -14.36 6.37 21.22
CA ARG A 94 -14.36 5.90 22.64
C ARG A 94 -15.54 5.02 23.04
N LYS A 95 -16.52 4.81 22.17
CA LYS A 95 -17.70 3.99 22.53
C LYS A 95 -17.39 2.51 22.28
N THR A 96 -17.64 1.66 23.26
CA THR A 96 -17.57 0.19 23.16
C THR A 96 -18.99 -0.38 23.09
N THR A 97 -19.19 -1.47 22.32
CA THR A 97 -20.48 -2.18 22.25
C THR A 97 -20.25 -3.66 22.52
N VAL A 98 -21.11 -4.25 23.34
CA VAL A 98 -21.08 -5.70 23.62
C VAL A 98 -21.61 -6.43 22.38
N ILE A 99 -20.87 -7.42 21.90
CA ILE A 99 -21.27 -8.28 20.78
C ILE A 99 -21.06 -9.73 21.21
N LEU A 100 -22.09 -10.58 21.09
CA LEU A 100 -22.00 -12.01 21.42
C LEU A 100 -21.48 -12.31 22.85
N GLY A 101 -21.73 -11.40 23.80
CA GLY A 101 -21.32 -11.56 25.20
C GLY A 101 -19.89 -11.09 25.51
N GLU A 102 -19.13 -10.55 24.54
CA GLU A 102 -17.81 -9.96 24.79
C GLU A 102 -17.77 -8.45 24.51
N LEU A 103 -16.99 -7.73 25.32
CA LEU A 103 -16.74 -6.30 25.15
C LEU A 103 -15.88 -6.09 23.90
N ARG A 104 -16.46 -5.53 22.84
CA ARG A 104 -15.71 -5.13 21.63
C ARG A 104 -15.78 -3.62 21.46
N SER A 105 -14.75 -3.01 20.89
CA SER A 105 -14.84 -1.60 20.55
C SER A 105 -15.79 -1.43 19.38
N THR A 106 -16.59 -0.35 19.40
CA THR A 106 -17.60 -0.15 18.37
C THR A 106 -16.95 0.12 16.99
N LEU A 107 -15.66 0.48 16.93
CA LEU A 107 -14.95 0.87 15.71
C LEU A 107 -13.53 0.25 15.74
N PRO A 108 -13.24 -0.83 14.98
CA PRO A 108 -13.36 -0.85 13.51
C PRO A 108 -14.07 -2.07 12.91
N ALA A 109 -14.42 -3.08 13.71
CA ALA A 109 -14.99 -4.33 13.20
C ALA A 109 -16.48 -4.19 12.88
N LYS A 110 -17.32 -3.60 13.75
CA LYS A 110 -18.76 -3.52 13.49
C LYS A 110 -19.11 -2.53 12.36
N TYR A 111 -18.57 -1.31 12.34
CA TYR A 111 -18.96 -0.35 11.30
C TYR A 111 -18.44 -0.70 9.88
N ILE A 112 -17.31 -1.39 9.76
CA ILE A 112 -16.80 -1.77 8.44
C ILE A 112 -17.33 -3.15 7.99
N THR A 113 -17.64 -4.06 8.93
CA THR A 113 -18.23 -5.38 8.62
C THR A 113 -19.77 -5.35 8.50
N THR A 114 -20.48 -4.49 9.25
CA THR A 114 -21.95 -4.32 9.15
C THR A 114 -22.38 -3.53 7.92
N TYR A 115 -21.52 -2.73 7.28
CA TYR A 115 -21.88 -2.00 6.05
C TYR A 115 -21.82 -2.86 4.78
N PHE A 116 -21.22 -4.06 4.83
CA PHE A 116 -21.17 -5.02 3.73
C PHE A 116 -22.12 -6.22 3.89
N ILE A 117 -22.67 -6.44 5.09
CA ILE A 117 -23.72 -7.45 5.33
C ILE A 117 -24.80 -6.78 6.16
N GLY A 118 -25.93 -6.49 5.52
CA GLY A 118 -27.11 -5.96 6.19
C GLY A 118 -27.72 -7.02 7.10
N GLU A 119 -27.51 -6.89 8.41
CA GLU A 119 -28.40 -7.43 9.42
C GLU A 119 -28.46 -6.47 10.61
N GLY A 120 -29.68 -6.19 11.07
CA GLY A 120 -29.95 -5.51 12.33
C GLY A 120 -30.52 -6.48 13.36
N LEU A 121 -30.19 -6.29 14.63
CA LEU A 121 -31.14 -6.12 15.75
C LEU A 121 -30.40 -5.92 17.09
N MET A 122 -31.18 -5.41 18.07
CA MET A 122 -30.99 -5.23 19.53
C MET A 122 -30.32 -6.41 20.26
N ASP A 123 -29.75 -6.32 21.48
CA ASP A 123 -30.33 -5.77 22.71
C ASP A 123 -29.31 -5.58 23.87
N ASN A 124 -29.85 -5.05 24.98
CA ASN A 124 -29.33 -4.52 26.25
C ASN A 124 -28.62 -5.47 27.27
N LEU A 125 -28.01 -4.79 28.29
CA LEU A 125 -27.66 -5.22 29.67
C LEU A 125 -26.42 -6.13 29.83
N SER A 126 -25.55 -6.03 30.84
CA SER A 126 -25.59 -5.40 32.18
C SER A 126 -24.16 -5.25 32.76
N HIS A 127 -23.95 -4.19 33.54
CA HIS A 127 -22.77 -3.91 34.36
C HIS A 127 -22.62 -4.94 35.50
N SER A 128 -21.40 -5.28 35.90
CA SER A 128 -21.06 -5.77 37.24
C SER A 128 -19.59 -5.46 37.53
N ASP A 129 -19.34 -4.45 38.37
CA ASP A 129 -18.02 -4.12 38.89
C ASP A 129 -17.60 -5.16 39.93
N ASN A 130 -16.33 -5.59 39.85
CA ASN A 130 -15.64 -6.23 40.96
C ASN A 130 -14.24 -5.64 41.03
N GLU A 131 -13.97 -4.91 42.12
CA GLU A 131 -12.67 -4.31 42.40
C GLU A 131 -11.60 -5.39 42.55
N SER A 132 -10.76 -5.49 41.53
CA SER A 132 -9.44 -6.08 41.63
C SER A 132 -8.46 -4.91 41.59
N PHE A 133 -7.47 -4.91 42.48
CA PHE A 133 -6.32 -4.00 42.40
C PHE A 133 -5.58 -4.31 41.09
N ALA A 134 -6.02 -3.67 40.01
CA ALA A 134 -5.39 -3.72 38.71
C ALA A 134 -4.22 -2.72 38.73
N LEU A 135 -3.01 -3.18 38.40
CA LEU A 135 -1.97 -2.27 37.96
C LEU A 135 -2.49 -1.60 36.69
N GLU A 136 -3.00 -0.39 36.83
CA GLU A 136 -3.46 0.39 35.69
C GLU A 136 -2.25 1.02 35.00
N THR A 137 -2.04 0.63 33.74
CA THR A 137 -1.00 1.22 32.90
C THR A 137 -1.38 2.66 32.62
N GLN A 138 -0.80 3.59 33.38
CA GLN A 138 -1.00 5.01 33.14
C GLN A 138 -0.14 5.43 31.94
N TYR A 139 -0.73 5.41 30.75
CA TYR A 139 -0.08 5.90 29.54
C TYR A 139 0.19 7.40 29.67
N LEU A 140 1.43 7.82 29.38
CA LEU A 140 1.71 9.23 29.18
C LEU A 140 0.79 9.74 28.07
N PRO A 141 0.04 10.84 28.29
CA PRO A 141 -0.87 11.36 27.30
C PRO A 141 -0.07 11.72 26.04
N PRO A 142 -0.51 11.30 24.85
CA PRO A 142 0.14 11.72 23.61
C PRO A 142 0.08 13.25 23.52
N ASN A 143 1.11 13.86 22.91
CA ASN A 143 1.17 15.32 22.72
C ASN A 143 -0.08 15.86 21.97
N PHE A 144 -0.72 15.01 21.17
CA PHE A 144 -1.99 15.27 20.51
C PHE A 144 -2.95 14.11 20.80
N SER A 145 -4.19 14.43 21.19
CA SER A 145 -5.24 13.42 21.38
C SER A 145 -5.61 12.77 20.04
N THR A 146 -5.95 11.48 20.06
CA THR A 146 -6.49 10.73 18.92
C THR A 146 -7.74 11.40 18.31
N GLU A 147 -8.49 12.19 19.07
CA GLU A 147 -9.61 13.03 18.57
C GLU A 147 -9.16 14.13 17.63
N VAL A 148 -8.05 14.81 17.97
CA VAL A 148 -7.48 15.87 17.14
C VAL A 148 -6.96 15.27 15.84
N PHE A 149 -6.36 14.08 15.93
CA PHE A 149 -5.90 13.33 14.77
C PHE A 149 -7.04 12.94 13.81
N PHE A 150 -8.13 12.35 14.32
CA PHE A 150 -9.29 12.01 13.47
C PHE A 150 -10.00 13.26 12.93
N SER A 151 -10.05 14.35 13.69
CA SER A 151 -10.55 15.64 13.21
C SER A 151 -9.73 16.17 12.04
N PHE A 152 -8.41 16.06 12.13
CA PHE A 152 -7.50 16.43 11.04
C PHE A 152 -7.71 15.55 9.79
N LEU A 153 -7.83 14.23 9.95
CA LEU A 153 -8.14 13.32 8.84
C LEU A 153 -9.48 13.64 8.17
N SER A 154 -10.51 13.95 8.97
CA SER A 154 -11.81 14.40 8.47
C SER A 154 -11.69 15.68 7.63
N ALA A 155 -10.93 16.67 8.11
CA ALA A 155 -10.71 17.91 7.38
C ALA A 155 -10.00 17.65 6.03
N MET A 156 -8.98 16.77 6.01
CA MET A 156 -8.30 16.39 4.77
C MET A 156 -9.24 15.71 3.76
N MET A 157 -10.14 14.83 4.22
CA MET A 157 -11.13 14.18 3.36
C MET A 157 -12.12 15.18 2.76
N VAL A 158 -12.56 16.18 3.53
CA VAL A 158 -13.43 17.27 3.03
C VAL A 158 -12.70 18.12 1.98
N VAL A 159 -11.40 18.41 2.20
CA VAL A 159 -10.57 19.12 1.21
C VAL A 159 -10.46 18.30 -0.09
N SER A 160 -10.23 16.99 0.00
CA SER A 160 -10.17 16.13 -1.20
C SER A 160 -11.51 16.04 -1.93
N LEU A 161 -12.64 16.02 -1.21
CA LEU A 161 -13.99 16.10 -1.80
C LEU A 161 -14.22 17.43 -2.52
N GLY A 162 -13.85 18.55 -1.88
CA GLY A 162 -13.92 19.87 -2.49
C GLY A 162 -13.03 20.00 -3.73
N ALA A 163 -11.82 19.45 -3.68
CA ALA A 163 -10.89 19.45 -4.80
C ALA A 163 -11.43 18.64 -5.99
N PHE A 164 -12.01 17.46 -5.74
CA PHE A 164 -12.66 16.68 -6.78
C PHE A 164 -13.88 17.38 -7.37
N ALA A 165 -14.68 18.05 -6.54
CA ALA A 165 -15.82 18.82 -7.04
C ALA A 165 -15.39 19.99 -7.93
N MET A 166 -14.33 20.70 -7.55
CA MET A 166 -13.74 21.74 -8.41
C MET A 166 -13.21 21.15 -9.72
N LEU A 167 -12.59 19.97 -9.70
CA LEU A 167 -12.13 19.29 -10.92
C LEU A 167 -13.29 18.87 -11.83
N ASP A 168 -14.39 18.34 -11.29
CA ASP A 168 -15.58 17.94 -12.07
C ASP A 168 -16.30 19.15 -12.68
N TRP A 169 -16.17 20.32 -12.05
CA TRP A 169 -16.75 21.59 -12.53
C TRP A 169 -15.92 22.26 -13.63
N VAL A 170 -14.62 21.93 -13.77
CA VAL A 170 -13.80 22.47 -14.86
C VAL A 170 -14.30 21.87 -16.18
N PRO A 171 -14.72 22.69 -17.17
CA PRO A 171 -15.24 22.17 -18.42
C PRO A 171 -14.21 21.28 -19.13
N ARG A 172 -14.66 20.10 -19.57
CA ARG A 172 -13.89 19.04 -20.29
C ARG A 172 -13.39 19.48 -21.69
N THR A 173 -13.26 20.77 -21.96
CA THR A 173 -12.69 21.32 -23.21
C THR A 173 -11.16 21.27 -23.24
N PHE A 174 -10.52 20.84 -22.15
CA PHE A 174 -9.11 20.47 -22.20
C PHE A 174 -8.97 19.19 -23.00
N GLU A 175 -8.37 19.30 -24.18
CA GLU A 175 -7.71 18.18 -24.85
C GLU A 175 -7.03 17.35 -23.77
N ILE A 176 -7.54 16.13 -23.58
CA ILE A 176 -6.81 15.12 -22.85
C ILE A 176 -5.47 15.08 -23.57
N SER A 177 -4.39 15.43 -22.87
CA SER A 177 -3.01 15.28 -23.37
C SER A 177 -2.66 13.78 -23.45
N THR A 178 -3.48 13.03 -24.18
CA THR A 178 -3.26 11.66 -24.62
C THR A 178 -2.66 11.62 -26.01
N GLU A 179 -2.62 12.74 -26.74
CA GLU A 179 -2.17 12.76 -28.15
C GLU A 179 -0.67 13.06 -28.35
N HIS A 180 0.11 13.30 -27.28
CA HIS A 180 1.55 13.61 -27.43
C HIS A 180 2.52 12.83 -26.51
N LEU A 181 2.10 11.71 -25.90
CA LEU A 181 3.00 10.86 -25.09
C LEU A 181 3.40 9.53 -25.74
N VAL A 182 3.03 9.29 -27.00
CA VAL A 182 3.51 8.14 -27.77
C VAL A 182 3.82 8.62 -29.19
N PRO A 183 5.09 8.59 -29.65
CA PRO A 183 5.34 8.52 -31.08
C PRO A 183 4.72 7.21 -31.56
N GLU A 184 3.72 7.31 -32.43
CA GLU A 184 3.22 6.19 -33.24
C GLU A 184 4.40 5.35 -33.76
N PRO A 185 4.48 4.04 -33.47
CA PRO A 185 5.41 3.15 -34.15
C PRO A 185 4.90 2.92 -35.58
N GLY A 186 5.05 3.93 -36.44
CA GLY A 186 4.50 3.93 -37.78
C GLY A 186 4.89 5.11 -38.67
N ALA A 187 5.57 6.14 -38.15
CA ALA A 187 6.08 7.22 -38.99
C ALA A 187 7.35 6.78 -39.73
N VAL A 188 7.16 6.15 -40.88
CA VAL A 188 8.15 6.08 -41.95
C VAL A 188 8.60 7.50 -42.23
N ILE A 189 9.82 7.87 -41.82
CA ILE A 189 10.49 9.07 -42.31
C ILE A 189 10.87 8.79 -43.77
N SER A 190 9.89 8.95 -44.67
CA SER A 190 10.13 9.20 -46.08
C SER A 190 10.39 10.69 -46.22
N VAL A 191 11.64 11.11 -46.03
CA VAL A 191 12.12 12.38 -46.61
C VAL A 191 12.64 12.02 -47.99
N CYS A 192 11.82 12.31 -49.00
CA CYS A 192 12.21 12.29 -50.39
C CYS A 192 12.56 13.71 -50.82
N GLY A 193 13.66 13.86 -51.56
CA GLY A 193 14.04 15.07 -52.29
C GLY A 193 15.55 15.11 -52.49
N GLY A 194 16.12 14.91 -53.67
CA GLY A 194 15.60 14.71 -55.01
C GLY A 194 16.75 14.86 -56.01
N VAL A 195 16.46 14.53 -57.28
CA VAL A 195 17.24 14.79 -58.52
C VAL A 195 18.16 13.65 -59.03
N GLU A 196 17.59 12.86 -59.96
CA GLU A 196 18.07 12.38 -61.29
C GLU A 196 19.59 12.48 -61.58
N ASN A 197 20.31 11.50 -62.18
CA ASN A 197 20.01 10.67 -63.36
C ASN A 197 21.08 9.53 -63.53
N PRO A 198 20.96 8.62 -64.53
CA PRO A 198 21.53 7.27 -64.54
C PRO A 198 22.83 7.10 -65.36
N ALA A 199 23.42 5.89 -65.21
CA ALA A 199 24.33 5.17 -66.13
C ALA A 199 25.84 5.09 -65.80
N ALA A 200 26.37 3.87 -65.97
CA ALA A 200 27.79 3.45 -66.07
C ALA A 200 28.62 3.61 -64.78
N SER A 201 29.54 2.74 -64.36
CA SER A 201 30.28 1.63 -64.98
C SER A 201 31.13 0.94 -63.88
N ASN A 202 31.28 -0.38 -63.99
CA ASN A 202 32.48 -1.21 -63.77
C ASN A 202 33.67 -0.76 -62.87
N LEU A 203 34.14 -1.77 -62.12
CA LEU A 203 35.54 -2.12 -61.72
C LEU A 203 36.21 -1.45 -60.49
N THR A 204 36.55 -2.34 -59.53
CA THR A 204 37.79 -2.47 -58.74
C THR A 204 38.44 -1.24 -58.07
N THR A 205 38.74 -1.32 -56.76
CA THR A 205 40.10 -1.52 -56.19
C THR A 205 40.09 -1.34 -54.66
N LYS A 206 40.96 -2.11 -53.98
CA LYS A 206 41.25 -2.14 -52.54
C LYS A 206 41.92 -0.85 -52.04
N SER A 207 41.62 -0.44 -50.80
CA SER A 207 42.52 0.01 -49.70
C SER A 207 41.68 0.87 -48.72
N GLN A 208 41.34 0.36 -47.53
CA GLN A 208 42.08 0.50 -46.27
C GLN A 208 42.21 1.97 -45.83
N GLU A 209 41.31 2.41 -44.95
CA GLU A 209 41.48 3.55 -44.04
C GLU A 209 40.48 3.40 -42.86
N ASP A 210 41.06 3.02 -41.72
CA ASP A 210 40.77 3.40 -40.33
C ASP A 210 39.31 3.52 -39.82
N ASP A 211 38.89 2.42 -39.19
CA ASP A 211 38.43 2.27 -37.80
C ASP A 211 37.85 3.48 -37.01
N GLU A 212 36.95 4.26 -37.62
CA GLU A 212 36.17 5.29 -36.91
C GLU A 212 34.66 5.04 -36.95
N ARG A 213 34.21 3.85 -36.53
CA ARG A 213 32.78 3.56 -36.32
C ARG A 213 32.47 2.81 -35.04
N SER A 214 32.94 3.36 -33.92
CA SER A 214 32.70 2.86 -32.56
C SER A 214 31.44 3.44 -31.86
N TRP A 215 30.74 4.42 -32.45
CA TRP A 215 29.79 5.25 -31.68
C TRP A 215 28.29 5.22 -32.00
N LEU A 216 27.75 4.18 -32.62
CA LEU A 216 26.29 3.97 -32.56
C LEU A 216 25.96 2.48 -32.52
N ARG A 217 26.11 1.86 -31.34
CA ARG A 217 25.26 0.71 -31.01
C ARG A 217 23.88 1.29 -30.67
N PRO A 218 22.83 0.98 -31.43
CA PRO A 218 21.48 1.17 -30.92
C PRO A 218 21.41 0.34 -29.63
N LEU A 219 21.12 0.97 -28.50
CA LEU A 219 20.75 0.28 -27.27
C LEU A 219 19.56 -0.62 -27.61
N VAL A 220 19.83 -1.90 -27.87
CA VAL A 220 18.82 -2.91 -28.14
C VAL A 220 17.97 -3.05 -26.88
N VAL A 221 16.86 -2.31 -26.83
CA VAL A 221 15.76 -2.59 -25.91
C VAL A 221 15.23 -3.96 -26.34
N LYS A 222 15.43 -5.00 -25.52
CA LYS A 222 14.72 -6.27 -25.70
C LYS A 222 13.22 -5.95 -25.66
N PRO A 223 12.45 -6.07 -26.77
CA PRO A 223 11.10 -5.52 -26.78
C PRO A 223 10.09 -6.43 -26.07
N PHE A 224 10.44 -7.70 -25.84
CA PHE A 224 9.52 -8.69 -25.28
C PHE A 224 10.19 -9.51 -24.18
N TYR A 225 9.61 -9.48 -22.98
CA TYR A 225 9.94 -10.44 -21.94
C TYR A 225 9.40 -11.81 -22.34
N THR A 226 10.20 -12.85 -22.11
CA THR A 226 9.78 -14.23 -22.27
C THR A 226 8.64 -14.54 -21.31
N THR A 227 7.73 -15.46 -21.63
CA THR A 227 6.64 -15.88 -20.72
C THR A 227 7.15 -16.23 -19.32
N ARG A 228 8.32 -16.87 -19.20
CA ARG A 228 8.95 -17.17 -17.90
C ARG A 228 9.34 -15.92 -17.12
N GLU A 229 9.90 -14.92 -17.79
CA GLU A 229 10.28 -13.64 -17.19
C GLU A 229 9.03 -12.86 -16.76
N LEU A 230 7.98 -12.87 -17.59
CA LEU A 230 6.71 -12.23 -17.25
C LEU A 230 6.01 -12.92 -16.07
N THR A 231 5.99 -14.26 -16.04
CA THR A 231 5.47 -15.03 -14.90
C THR A 231 6.24 -14.71 -13.62
N PHE A 232 7.57 -14.61 -13.69
CA PHE A 232 8.40 -14.20 -12.56
C PHE A 232 8.05 -12.79 -12.07
N VAL A 233 7.86 -11.85 -12.99
CA VAL A 233 7.43 -10.48 -12.66
C VAL A 233 6.07 -10.47 -11.94
N TYR A 234 5.06 -11.18 -12.45
CA TYR A 234 3.76 -11.29 -11.78
C TYR A 234 3.84 -11.97 -10.41
N PHE A 235 4.67 -13.01 -10.27
CA PHE A 235 4.91 -13.64 -8.97
C PHE A 235 5.47 -12.62 -7.96
N MET A 236 6.44 -11.80 -8.37
CA MET A 236 6.96 -10.73 -7.54
C MET A 236 5.89 -9.70 -7.15
N VAL A 237 4.96 -9.35 -8.05
CA VAL A 237 3.81 -8.47 -7.71
C VAL A 237 2.98 -9.09 -6.60
N VAL A 238 2.52 -10.33 -6.79
CA VAL A 238 1.67 -11.04 -5.85
C VAL A 238 2.37 -11.16 -4.49
N TRP A 239 3.63 -11.58 -4.49
CA TRP A 239 4.41 -11.74 -3.28
C TRP A 239 4.64 -10.41 -2.56
N ALA A 240 5.16 -9.38 -3.23
CA ALA A 240 5.49 -8.11 -2.59
C ALA A 240 4.25 -7.43 -2.02
N ASN A 241 3.11 -7.48 -2.72
CA ASN A 241 1.84 -6.93 -2.23
C ASN A 241 1.22 -7.79 -1.11
N GLY A 242 1.36 -9.11 -1.18
CA GLY A 242 0.95 -10.02 -0.11
C GLY A 242 1.74 -9.79 1.16
N ALA A 243 3.07 -9.68 1.06
CA ALA A 243 3.95 -9.43 2.19
C ALA A 243 3.69 -8.05 2.83
N THR A 244 3.68 -6.98 2.02
CA THR A 244 3.65 -5.59 2.54
C THR A 244 2.28 -5.08 2.97
N ASN A 245 1.18 -5.63 2.43
CA ASN A 245 -0.17 -5.13 2.75
C ASN A 245 -1.04 -6.17 3.47
N GLY A 246 -0.67 -7.46 3.43
CA GLY A 246 -1.48 -8.54 4.01
C GLY A 246 -0.79 -9.22 5.18
N LEU A 247 0.34 -9.90 4.90
CA LEU A 247 0.98 -10.80 5.84
C LEU A 247 1.55 -10.05 7.06
N LEU A 248 2.53 -9.18 6.82
CA LEU A 248 3.32 -8.58 7.90
C LEU A 248 2.54 -7.52 8.70
N PRO A 249 1.75 -6.62 8.08
CA PRO A 249 0.97 -5.64 8.84
C PRO A 249 0.05 -6.29 9.89
N SER A 250 -0.51 -7.46 9.58
CA SER A 250 -1.37 -8.22 10.50
C SER A 250 -0.68 -8.62 11.81
N VAL A 251 0.65 -8.71 11.83
CA VAL A 251 1.45 -9.12 12.99
C VAL A 251 2.43 -8.07 13.47
N GLN A 252 2.36 -6.85 12.94
CA GLN A 252 3.29 -5.79 13.28
C GLN A 252 3.33 -5.53 14.79
N THR A 253 2.15 -5.51 15.43
CA THR A 253 2.03 -5.35 16.88
C THR A 253 2.78 -6.44 17.65
N PHE A 254 2.63 -7.71 17.28
CA PHE A 254 3.35 -8.82 17.92
C PHE A 254 4.86 -8.75 17.75
N SER A 255 5.35 -8.20 16.63
CA SER A 255 6.77 -8.04 16.37
C SER A 255 7.40 -6.86 17.11
N CYS A 256 6.67 -5.75 17.29
CA CYS A 256 7.23 -4.49 17.77
C CYS A 256 6.91 -4.17 19.23
N MET A 257 5.71 -4.52 19.71
CA MET A 257 5.29 -4.20 21.08
C MET A 257 6.19 -4.78 22.18
N PRO A 258 6.75 -6.01 22.05
CA PRO A 258 7.67 -6.54 23.07
C PRO A 258 8.92 -5.65 23.27
N TYR A 259 9.32 -4.88 22.26
CA TYR A 259 10.44 -3.94 22.34
C TYR A 259 10.04 -2.57 22.91
N GLY A 260 8.73 -2.33 23.13
CA GLY A 260 8.15 -1.12 23.69
C GLY A 260 7.35 -0.28 22.69
N ASN A 261 6.44 0.56 23.21
CA ASN A 261 5.58 1.44 22.41
C ASN A 261 6.36 2.38 21.48
N LEU A 262 7.54 2.85 21.91
CA LEU A 262 8.40 3.71 21.09
C LEU A 262 8.92 2.96 19.85
N ALA A 263 9.38 1.72 20.01
CA ALA A 263 9.86 0.90 18.90
C ALA A 263 8.72 0.62 17.91
N TYR A 264 7.51 0.37 18.41
CA TYR A 264 6.35 0.19 17.55
C TYR A 264 5.96 1.45 16.79
N HIS A 265 5.88 2.60 17.47
CA HIS A 265 5.57 3.87 16.84
C HIS A 265 6.60 4.27 15.77
N LEU A 266 7.89 4.16 16.08
CA LEU A 266 8.95 4.43 15.11
C LEU A 266 8.90 3.47 13.93
N SER A 267 8.65 2.18 14.15
CA SER A 267 8.53 1.19 13.08
C SER A 267 7.37 1.55 12.14
N ALA A 268 6.17 1.84 12.67
CA ALA A 268 5.00 2.18 11.86
C ALA A 268 5.17 3.49 11.08
N ALA A 269 5.69 4.53 11.74
CA ALA A 269 5.91 5.84 11.12
C ALA A 269 7.00 5.81 10.05
N LEU A 270 8.19 5.29 10.36
CA LEU A 270 9.31 5.27 9.42
C LEU A 270 9.06 4.31 8.26
N ALA A 271 8.37 3.19 8.48
CA ALA A 271 7.94 2.29 7.40
C ALA A 271 6.94 2.97 6.45
N SER A 272 6.02 3.78 6.97
CA SER A 272 5.09 4.56 6.15
C SER A 272 5.81 5.63 5.31
N VAL A 273 6.87 6.23 5.83
CA VAL A 273 7.75 7.18 5.10
C VAL A 273 8.64 6.47 4.07
N ALA A 274 9.04 5.23 4.32
CA ALA A 274 9.88 4.46 3.41
C ALA A 274 9.19 4.19 2.05
N ASN A 275 7.86 4.09 2.01
CA ASN A 275 7.09 3.88 0.80
C ASN A 275 7.20 5.06 -0.22
N PRO A 276 6.82 6.31 0.11
CA PRO A 276 7.01 7.43 -0.81
C PRO A 276 8.48 7.70 -1.14
N LEU A 277 9.40 7.45 -0.20
CA LEU A 277 10.83 7.55 -0.48
C LEU A 277 11.27 6.52 -1.54
N ALA A 278 10.81 5.27 -1.43
CA ALA A 278 11.07 4.25 -2.44
C ALA A 278 10.48 4.63 -3.80
N CYS A 279 9.29 5.24 -3.85
CA CYS A 279 8.71 5.79 -5.08
C CYS A 279 9.59 6.89 -5.70
N ILE A 280 10.13 7.80 -4.90
CA ILE A 280 11.04 8.87 -5.38
C ILE A 280 12.34 8.26 -5.91
N ILE A 281 12.95 7.33 -5.16
CA ILE A 281 14.18 6.64 -5.60
C ILE A 281 13.92 5.87 -6.91
N ALA A 282 12.76 5.22 -7.02
CA ALA A 282 12.32 4.53 -8.22
C ALA A 282 12.20 5.46 -9.44
N MET A 283 11.71 6.69 -9.25
CA MET A 283 11.64 7.70 -10.31
C MET A 283 13.04 8.23 -10.71
N LEU A 284 13.94 8.44 -9.74
CA LEU A 284 15.26 9.02 -9.99
C LEU A 284 16.29 7.99 -10.52
N ALA A 285 16.16 6.73 -10.12
CA ALA A 285 17.07 5.66 -10.48
C ALA A 285 16.32 4.38 -10.92
N PRO A 286 15.63 4.42 -12.08
CA PRO A 286 14.88 3.26 -12.59
C PRO A 286 15.83 2.19 -13.12
N LYS A 287 16.11 1.15 -12.33
CA LYS A 287 16.90 -0.02 -12.77
C LYS A 287 15.97 -1.20 -13.09
N ARG A 288 15.85 -1.51 -14.39
CA ARG A 288 14.93 -2.55 -14.92
C ARG A 288 15.49 -3.96 -14.99
N SER A 289 16.60 -4.22 -14.30
CA SER A 289 17.21 -5.56 -14.28
C SER A 289 16.37 -6.52 -13.43
N LEU A 290 15.80 -7.57 -14.04
CA LEU A 290 15.01 -8.57 -13.32
C LEU A 290 15.80 -9.29 -12.24
N VAL A 291 17.10 -9.53 -12.48
CA VAL A 291 17.98 -10.15 -11.48
C VAL A 291 18.15 -9.21 -10.28
N PHE A 292 18.37 -7.93 -10.54
CA PHE A 292 18.48 -6.92 -9.48
C PHE A 292 17.19 -6.83 -8.65
N LEU A 293 16.04 -6.75 -9.32
CA LEU A 293 14.73 -6.72 -8.65
C LEU A 293 14.48 -8.01 -7.85
N GLY A 294 14.84 -9.17 -8.40
CA GLY A 294 14.76 -10.45 -7.70
C GLY A 294 15.61 -10.47 -6.43
N VAL A 295 16.86 -9.99 -6.50
CA VAL A 295 17.73 -9.88 -5.32
C VAL A 295 17.15 -8.91 -4.28
N LEU A 296 16.65 -7.75 -4.68
CA LEU A 296 15.99 -6.82 -3.75
C LEU A 296 14.74 -7.42 -3.12
N CYS A 297 13.95 -8.19 -3.89
CA CYS A 297 12.78 -8.89 -3.40
C CYS A 297 13.16 -9.95 -2.35
N LEU A 298 14.22 -10.72 -2.59
CA LEU A 298 14.75 -11.69 -1.64
C LEU A 298 15.28 -11.02 -0.37
N LEU A 299 16.05 -9.93 -0.51
CA LEU A 299 16.57 -9.17 0.64
C LEU A 299 15.44 -8.57 1.47
N GLY A 300 14.45 -7.92 0.83
CA GLY A 300 13.26 -7.41 1.49
C GLY A 300 12.49 -8.53 2.20
N THR A 301 12.34 -9.68 1.55
CA THR A 301 11.71 -10.87 2.16
C THR A 301 12.50 -11.40 3.36
N GLY A 302 13.83 -11.31 3.35
CA GLY A 302 14.67 -11.66 4.48
C GLY A 302 14.37 -10.81 5.72
N PHE A 303 14.27 -9.49 5.56
CA PHE A 303 13.83 -8.59 6.64
C PHE A 303 12.39 -8.89 7.09
N GLY A 304 11.49 -9.19 6.15
CA GLY A 304 10.13 -9.64 6.48
C GLY A 304 10.12 -10.95 7.28
N GLY A 305 10.97 -11.91 6.93
CA GLY A 305 11.15 -13.15 7.67
C GLY A 305 11.65 -12.93 9.09
N TYR A 306 12.61 -12.01 9.29
CA TYR A 306 13.03 -11.59 10.63
C TYR A 306 11.87 -10.97 11.42
N ASN A 307 11.09 -10.06 10.83
CA ASN A 307 9.94 -9.44 11.51
C ASN A 307 8.88 -10.49 11.92
N MET A 308 8.61 -11.45 11.02
CA MET A 308 7.69 -12.56 11.29
C MET A 308 8.23 -13.47 12.40
N ALA A 309 9.54 -13.75 12.42
CA ALA A 309 10.16 -14.53 13.49
C ALA A 309 10.03 -13.82 14.84
N MET A 310 10.24 -12.50 14.90
CA MET A 310 10.05 -11.74 16.14
C MET A 310 8.59 -11.74 16.60
N ALA A 311 7.64 -11.69 15.67
CA ALA A 311 6.22 -11.89 16.00
C ALA A 311 5.95 -13.30 16.55
N ALA A 312 6.48 -14.35 15.91
CA ALA A 312 6.25 -15.74 16.32
C ALA A 312 6.91 -16.09 17.68
N MET A 313 8.02 -15.42 18.02
CA MET A 313 8.69 -15.55 19.31
C MET A 313 8.05 -14.69 20.42
N SER A 314 7.08 -13.85 20.07
CA SER A 314 6.32 -13.07 21.05
C SER A 314 5.61 -14.03 22.03
N PRO A 315 5.74 -13.82 23.35
CA PRO A 315 6.00 -12.55 24.03
C PRO A 315 7.48 -12.18 24.23
N CYS A 316 8.43 -13.07 23.92
CA CYS A 316 9.85 -12.90 24.23
C CYS A 316 10.78 -13.03 23.02
N PRO A 317 10.78 -12.02 22.14
CA PRO A 317 11.65 -12.00 20.98
C PRO A 317 13.12 -11.76 21.35
N LEU A 318 14.01 -12.02 20.39
CA LEU A 318 15.46 -11.89 20.58
C LEU A 318 15.84 -10.45 20.94
N LEU A 319 16.74 -10.29 21.92
CA LEU A 319 17.27 -8.99 22.35
C LEU A 319 16.20 -7.99 22.85
N GLN A 320 15.08 -8.46 23.42
CA GLN A 320 14.02 -7.57 23.93
C GLN A 320 14.53 -6.50 24.92
N ASP A 321 15.49 -6.87 25.78
CA ASP A 321 16.01 -6.01 26.85
C ASP A 321 17.19 -5.14 26.42
N ALA A 322 17.67 -5.29 25.18
CA ALA A 322 18.80 -4.54 24.66
C ALA A 322 18.33 -3.43 23.70
N PRO A 323 18.91 -2.21 23.75
CA PRO A 323 18.60 -1.15 22.79
C PRO A 323 18.94 -1.55 21.35
N ALA A 324 19.89 -2.48 21.18
CA ALA A 324 20.21 -3.09 19.90
C ALA A 324 19.02 -3.83 19.27
N GLY A 325 18.16 -4.49 20.08
CA GLY A 325 16.95 -5.16 19.60
C GLY A 325 15.90 -4.16 19.10
N GLN A 326 15.70 -3.07 19.85
CA GLN A 326 14.80 -1.97 19.44
C GLN A 326 15.23 -1.34 18.11
N ALA A 327 16.53 -1.06 17.94
CA ALA A 327 17.05 -0.51 16.69
C ALA A 327 16.92 -1.52 15.53
N ALA A 328 17.21 -2.81 15.78
CA ALA A 328 17.13 -3.85 14.77
C ALA A 328 15.71 -4.05 14.22
N ILE A 329 14.69 -4.10 15.09
CA ILE A 329 13.31 -4.28 14.65
C ILE A 329 12.81 -3.07 13.83
N VAL A 330 13.14 -1.85 14.26
CA VAL A 330 12.77 -0.62 13.54
C VAL A 330 13.43 -0.58 12.16
N LEU A 331 14.75 -0.80 12.10
CA LEU A 331 15.48 -0.82 10.83
C LEU A 331 14.98 -1.92 9.89
N SER A 332 14.69 -3.11 10.42
CA SER A 332 14.17 -4.23 9.63
C SER A 332 12.81 -3.89 9.00
N TRP A 333 11.89 -3.27 9.74
CA TRP A 333 10.61 -2.80 9.19
C TRP A 333 10.78 -1.74 8.09
N VAL A 334 11.70 -0.79 8.28
CA VAL A 334 12.01 0.24 7.30
C VAL A 334 12.59 -0.37 6.01
N PHE A 335 13.58 -1.26 6.13
CA PHE A 335 14.17 -1.93 4.96
C PHE A 335 13.18 -2.87 4.28
N PHE A 336 12.40 -3.65 5.03
CA PHE A 336 11.33 -4.49 4.50
C PHE A 336 10.38 -3.68 3.61
N MET A 337 9.83 -2.58 4.15
CA MET A 337 8.88 -1.75 3.41
C MET A 337 9.54 -0.99 2.26
N GLY A 338 10.72 -0.42 2.47
CA GLY A 338 11.44 0.34 1.44
C GLY A 338 11.84 -0.52 0.24
N LEU A 339 12.46 -1.68 0.48
CA LEU A 339 12.93 -2.58 -0.58
C LEU A 339 11.76 -3.16 -1.39
N LEU A 340 10.72 -3.68 -0.72
CA LEU A 340 9.57 -4.24 -1.43
C LEU A 340 8.71 -3.16 -2.12
N SER A 341 8.66 -1.94 -1.59
CA SER A 341 7.99 -0.82 -2.27
C SER A 341 8.73 -0.42 -3.54
N TYR A 342 10.07 -0.36 -3.52
CA TYR A 342 10.87 -0.13 -4.73
C TYR A 342 10.60 -1.21 -5.79
N VAL A 343 10.58 -2.48 -5.38
CA VAL A 343 10.25 -3.61 -6.26
C VAL A 343 8.84 -3.45 -6.86
N LYS A 344 7.83 -3.14 -6.05
CA LYS A 344 6.44 -2.92 -6.50
C LYS A 344 6.37 -1.83 -7.58
N VAL A 345 7.02 -0.70 -7.36
CA VAL A 345 7.03 0.42 -8.32
C VAL A 345 7.74 0.02 -9.61
N MET A 346 8.94 -0.57 -9.53
CA MET A 346 9.72 -0.96 -10.71
C MET A 346 9.03 -2.04 -11.54
N VAL A 347 8.40 -3.02 -10.90
CA VAL A 347 7.63 -4.04 -11.62
C VAL A 347 6.42 -3.41 -12.32
N GLY A 348 5.73 -2.46 -11.69
CA GLY A 348 4.67 -1.69 -12.32
C GLY A 348 5.16 -0.93 -13.56
N VAL A 349 6.33 -0.29 -13.48
CA VAL A 349 6.98 0.38 -14.62
C VAL A 349 7.30 -0.61 -15.75
N ILE A 350 7.83 -1.79 -15.44
CA ILE A 350 8.12 -2.84 -16.42
C ILE A 350 6.86 -3.32 -17.13
N LEU A 351 5.77 -3.60 -16.39
CA LEU A 351 4.52 -4.08 -16.96
C LEU A 351 3.80 -3.00 -17.78
N ARG A 352 3.87 -1.74 -17.35
CA ARG A 352 3.36 -0.59 -18.09
C ARG A 352 4.03 -0.45 -19.46
N ASP A 353 5.35 -0.65 -19.52
CA ASP A 353 6.10 -0.55 -20.77
C ASP A 353 5.81 -1.71 -21.74
N GLN A 354 5.23 -2.82 -21.26
CA GLN A 354 4.86 -3.96 -22.10
C GLN A 354 3.51 -3.78 -22.77
N SER A 355 2.45 -3.48 -22.02
CA SER A 355 1.13 -3.17 -22.57
C SER A 355 0.18 -2.60 -21.52
N HIS A 356 -0.84 -1.87 -22.00
CA HIS A 356 -1.95 -1.42 -21.16
C HIS A 356 -2.66 -2.61 -20.46
N THR A 357 -2.84 -3.72 -21.18
CA THR A 357 -3.45 -4.95 -20.62
C THR A 357 -2.59 -5.54 -19.50
N ALA A 358 -1.26 -5.58 -19.65
CA ALA A 358 -0.36 -6.06 -18.61
C ALA A 358 -0.40 -5.18 -17.35
N LEU A 359 -0.56 -3.87 -17.51
CA LEU A 359 -0.74 -2.96 -16.37
C LEU A 359 -2.04 -3.22 -15.61
N VAL A 360 -3.15 -3.48 -16.31
CA VAL A 360 -4.44 -3.84 -15.67
C VAL A 360 -4.30 -5.14 -14.88
N TRP A 361 -3.66 -6.16 -15.46
CA TRP A 361 -3.38 -7.42 -14.76
C TRP A 361 -2.39 -7.24 -13.60
N CYS A 362 -1.46 -6.26 -13.66
CA CYS A 362 -0.61 -5.90 -12.53
C CYS A 362 -1.45 -5.44 -11.34
N GLY A 363 -2.45 -4.58 -11.56
CA GLY A 363 -3.37 -4.13 -10.52
C GLY A 363 -4.17 -5.30 -9.92
N ALA A 364 -4.70 -6.18 -10.77
CA ALA A 364 -5.39 -7.39 -10.32
C ALA A 364 -4.49 -8.32 -9.50
N ALA A 365 -3.25 -8.55 -9.96
CA ALA A 365 -2.27 -9.38 -9.26
C ALA A 365 -1.86 -8.78 -7.91
N ALA A 366 -1.68 -7.46 -7.84
CA ALA A 366 -1.35 -6.76 -6.60
C ALA A 366 -2.45 -6.96 -5.54
N GLN A 367 -3.70 -6.73 -5.91
CA GLN A 367 -4.83 -6.91 -5.00
C GLN A 367 -5.03 -8.36 -4.60
N THR A 368 -4.85 -9.29 -5.55
CA THR A 368 -4.88 -10.73 -5.27
C THR A 368 -3.83 -11.10 -4.21
N GLY A 369 -2.59 -10.64 -4.37
CA GLY A 369 -1.52 -10.89 -3.40
C GLY A 369 -1.86 -10.39 -2.00
N SER A 370 -2.27 -9.13 -1.88
CA SER A 370 -2.64 -8.55 -0.59
C SER A 370 -3.83 -9.26 0.07
N MET A 371 -4.85 -9.63 -0.72
CA MET A 371 -6.01 -10.38 -0.21
C MET A 371 -5.61 -11.79 0.28
N VAL A 372 -4.82 -12.53 -0.51
CA VAL A 372 -4.28 -13.83 -0.10
C VAL A 372 -3.50 -13.70 1.20
N GLY A 373 -2.64 -12.68 1.34
CA GLY A 373 -1.91 -12.44 2.58
C GLY A 373 -2.83 -12.21 3.78
N SER A 374 -3.87 -11.39 3.63
CA SER A 374 -4.83 -11.11 4.70
C SER A 374 -5.68 -12.32 5.10
N ILE A 375 -6.17 -13.10 4.12
CA ILE A 375 -6.98 -14.31 4.35
C ILE A 375 -6.16 -15.40 5.04
N ILE A 376 -4.85 -15.48 4.76
CA ILE A 376 -3.94 -16.40 5.43
C ILE A 376 -3.70 -15.95 6.87
N MET A 377 -3.34 -14.69 7.10
CA MET A 377 -2.94 -14.24 8.45
C MET A 377 -4.10 -14.08 9.42
N PHE A 378 -5.29 -13.72 8.95
CA PHE A 378 -6.43 -13.51 9.82
C PHE A 378 -6.78 -14.71 10.70
N PRO A 379 -6.97 -15.94 10.18
CA PRO A 379 -7.20 -17.11 11.01
C PRO A 379 -5.98 -17.49 11.83
N LEU A 380 -4.75 -17.32 11.33
CA LEU A 380 -3.52 -17.60 12.09
C LEU A 380 -3.41 -16.74 13.35
N VAL A 381 -3.81 -15.48 13.25
CA VAL A 381 -3.79 -14.52 14.36
C VAL A 381 -5.01 -14.70 15.28
N ASN A 382 -6.24 -14.74 14.72
CA ASN A 382 -7.47 -14.63 15.52
C ASN A 382 -8.12 -15.96 15.90
N VAL A 383 -7.95 -17.01 15.08
CA VAL A 383 -8.63 -18.29 15.29
C VAL A 383 -7.67 -19.27 15.96
N TYR A 384 -6.48 -19.44 15.36
CA TYR A 384 -5.45 -20.33 15.87
C TYR A 384 -4.60 -19.70 16.99
N ASN A 385 -4.68 -18.38 17.17
CA ASN A 385 -3.94 -17.63 18.20
C ASN A 385 -2.45 -18.01 18.23
N LEU A 386 -1.82 -18.14 17.05
CA LEU A 386 -0.41 -18.55 16.93
C LEU A 386 0.56 -17.53 17.51
N PHE A 387 0.16 -16.25 17.51
CA PHE A 387 0.94 -15.15 18.03
C PHE A 387 0.42 -14.77 19.41
N LYS A 388 1.30 -14.78 20.41
CA LYS A 388 0.93 -14.47 21.80
C LYS A 388 1.29 -13.04 22.14
N SER A 389 0.36 -12.31 22.74
CA SER A 389 0.62 -10.98 23.28
C SER A 389 1.47 -11.09 24.55
N GLY A 390 2.43 -10.17 24.69
CA GLY A 390 3.22 -10.02 25.91
C GLY A 390 2.49 -9.20 26.96
N ASP A 391 2.82 -9.46 28.23
CA ASP A 391 2.41 -8.60 29.34
C ASP A 391 3.28 -7.34 29.35
N ILE A 392 2.66 -6.19 29.20
CA ILE A 392 3.32 -4.88 29.14
C ILE A 392 3.94 -4.53 30.51
N CYS A 393 3.37 -5.08 31.60
CA CYS A 393 3.81 -4.86 32.97
C CYS A 393 4.81 -5.91 33.46
N SER A 394 4.95 -7.05 32.77
CA SER A 394 5.85 -8.14 33.15
C SER A 394 6.83 -8.47 32.04
N ARG A 395 8.11 -8.15 32.27
CA ARG A 395 9.21 -8.60 31.40
C ARG A 395 9.59 -10.08 31.60
N LYS A 396 8.86 -10.82 32.44
CA LYS A 396 9.15 -12.22 32.69
C LYS A 396 8.58 -13.07 31.57
N CYS A 397 9.48 -13.66 30.80
CA CYS A 397 9.14 -14.69 29.84
C CYS A 397 8.62 -15.93 30.56
N PRO A 398 7.46 -16.51 30.14
CA PRO A 398 7.12 -17.85 30.58
C PRO A 398 8.23 -18.80 30.12
N LEU A 399 8.81 -19.53 31.08
CA LEU A 399 9.84 -20.56 30.86
C LEU A 399 9.32 -21.72 30.01
#